data_AF-A0A7V5H039-F1
#
_entry.id   AF-A0A7V5H039-F1
#
_cell.length_a   1.000
_cell.length_b   1.000
_cell.length_c   1.000
_cell.angle_alpha   90.00
_cell.angle_beta   90.00
_cell.angle_gamma   90.00
#
_symmetry.space_group_name_H-M   'P 1'
#
loop_
_entity.id
_entity.type
_entity.pdbx_description
1 polymer ?
#
loop_
_entity_poly.entity_id
_entity_poly.type
_entity_poly.pdbx_seq_one_letter_code
_entity_poly.pdbx_strand_id
1 'polypeptide(L)'
;MKEFPKETIWQKKIHQFISDPSKVFKTTKGNRLQFLSPGKLNRNPGPDFLDVAILINSNVVICDCEFHIKASDWINHKHSSDPMYANVGLHIIFENDTELYEKFETLVIDSESLPEPKEEEPLTENEFIDTIDELQNYALLRLLRKTADARILANSMPLKDALNISIKNYLYKYLAKRHRPVYKNFDFDEFANGLTNSELFKFLIDIQNNEQFNITERFYTMMKTRIHNEGNHLRREILLNCVLPLALAIANEEQRIGLFVWFWSTPALNSYGILTTKFKNIPQNFIWQQQGMLEILYNFGKKSKISPQNFLKIGEVLNFFQIGNPPFPSSYNLSD
;
A
#
# COMPACT_ATOMS: atom_id res chain seq x y z
N MET A 1 -9.07 -26.08 -30.55
CA MET A 1 -8.34 -24.85 -30.20
C MET A 1 -9.18 -24.12 -29.16
N LYS A 2 -8.68 -23.87 -27.95
CA LYS A 2 -9.36 -22.95 -27.01
C LYS A 2 -9.33 -21.57 -27.69
N GLU A 3 -10.48 -20.98 -27.98
CA GLU A 3 -10.53 -19.57 -28.40
C GLU A 3 -10.12 -18.73 -27.19
N PHE A 4 -9.06 -17.95 -27.32
CA PHE A 4 -8.62 -17.06 -26.27
C PHE A 4 -9.48 -15.78 -26.29
N PRO A 5 -9.94 -15.29 -25.13
CA PRO A 5 -10.54 -13.96 -25.00
C PRO A 5 -9.65 -12.89 -25.62
N LYS A 6 -10.25 -11.77 -26.06
CA LYS A 6 -9.49 -10.57 -26.44
C LYS A 6 -8.55 -10.19 -25.30
N GLU A 7 -7.33 -9.79 -25.63
CA GLU A 7 -6.27 -9.37 -24.69
C GLU A 7 -6.76 -8.38 -23.62
N THR A 8 -7.64 -7.45 -24.00
CA THR A 8 -8.27 -6.49 -23.10
C THR A 8 -9.13 -7.11 -21.99
N ILE A 9 -9.70 -8.30 -22.21
CA ILE A 9 -10.43 -9.03 -21.18
C ILE A 9 -9.44 -9.62 -20.16
N TRP A 10 -8.31 -10.15 -20.63
CA TRP A 10 -7.27 -10.69 -19.75
C TRP A 10 -6.64 -9.60 -18.88
N GLN A 11 -6.30 -8.46 -19.48
CA GLN A 11 -5.82 -7.29 -18.77
C GLN A 11 -6.76 -6.89 -17.61
N LYS A 12 -8.09 -6.85 -17.84
CA LYS A 12 -9.07 -6.58 -16.77
C LYS A 12 -9.11 -7.65 -15.69
N LYS A 13 -9.12 -8.93 -16.09
CA LYS A 13 -9.11 -10.06 -15.14
C LYS A 13 -7.86 -10.03 -14.26
N ILE A 14 -6.70 -9.76 -14.85
CA ILE A 14 -5.43 -9.64 -14.15
C ILE A 14 -5.45 -8.43 -13.21
N HIS A 15 -5.89 -7.26 -13.68
CA HIS A 15 -6.00 -6.05 -12.85
C HIS A 15 -6.86 -6.30 -11.60
N GLN A 16 -8.03 -6.94 -11.77
CA GLN A 16 -8.90 -7.35 -10.65
C GLN A 16 -8.24 -8.40 -9.74
N PHE A 17 -7.43 -9.30 -10.30
CA PHE A 17 -6.76 -10.34 -9.54
C PHE A 17 -5.62 -9.79 -8.67
N ILE A 18 -4.84 -8.85 -9.21
CA ILE A 18 -3.72 -8.20 -8.52
C ILE A 18 -4.16 -7.03 -7.62
N SER A 19 -5.42 -6.59 -7.72
CA SER A 19 -6.00 -5.60 -6.80
C SER A 19 -6.40 -6.15 -5.44
N ASP A 20 -6.16 -7.44 -5.18
CA ASP A 20 -6.25 -8.01 -3.84
C ASP A 20 -4.87 -7.97 -3.15
N PRO A 21 -4.57 -6.92 -2.36
CA PRO A 21 -3.27 -6.77 -1.73
C PRO A 21 -3.04 -7.75 -0.57
N SER A 22 -4.00 -8.61 -0.23
CA SER A 22 -3.80 -9.67 0.78
C SER A 22 -3.02 -10.86 0.21
N LYS A 23 -2.93 -10.98 -1.11
CA LYS A 23 -2.22 -12.07 -1.78
C LYS A 23 -0.71 -11.82 -1.83
N VAL A 24 0.04 -12.89 -1.58
CA VAL A 24 1.49 -12.93 -1.75
C VAL A 24 1.82 -13.94 -2.84
N PHE A 25 2.65 -13.53 -3.77
CA PHE A 25 3.09 -14.27 -4.94
C PHE A 25 4.57 -14.60 -4.83
N LYS A 26 5.03 -15.47 -5.74
CA LYS A 26 6.44 -15.82 -5.91
C LYS A 26 6.80 -15.67 -7.39
N THR A 27 7.88 -14.95 -7.68
CA THR A 27 8.36 -14.77 -9.05
C THR A 27 9.09 -16.02 -9.54
N THR A 28 9.37 -16.11 -10.84
CA THR A 28 10.17 -17.20 -11.42
C THR A 28 11.61 -17.24 -10.87
N LYS A 29 12.15 -16.08 -10.45
CA LYS A 29 13.44 -15.95 -9.77
C LYS A 29 13.37 -16.34 -8.28
N GLY A 30 12.17 -16.64 -7.77
CA GLY A 30 11.94 -17.10 -6.41
C GLY A 30 11.70 -16.00 -5.38
N ASN A 31 11.66 -14.74 -5.80
CA ASN A 31 11.45 -13.59 -4.93
C ASN A 31 9.98 -13.54 -4.49
N ARG A 32 9.75 -13.19 -3.21
CA ARG A 32 8.39 -12.92 -2.71
C ARG A 32 7.92 -11.58 -3.25
N LEU A 33 6.69 -11.55 -3.72
CA LEU A 33 6.08 -10.36 -4.32
C LEU A 33 4.68 -10.16 -3.76
N GLN A 34 4.37 -8.97 -3.27
CA GLN A 34 3.01 -8.58 -2.89
C GLN A 34 2.63 -7.33 -3.68
N PHE A 35 1.48 -7.35 -4.36
CA PHE A 35 0.93 -6.12 -4.94
C PHE A 35 0.35 -5.26 -3.80
N LEU A 36 0.81 -4.02 -3.70
CA LEU A 36 0.31 -3.04 -2.73
C LEU A 36 -0.67 -2.06 -3.37
N SER A 37 -0.55 -1.84 -4.67
CA SER A 37 -1.49 -1.10 -5.50
C SER A 37 -1.41 -1.65 -6.92
N PRO A 38 -2.53 -1.97 -7.58
CA PRO A 38 -2.56 -2.55 -8.92
C PRO A 38 -2.24 -1.52 -10.02
N GLY A 39 -2.00 -0.26 -9.65
CA GLY A 39 -1.80 0.82 -10.59
C GLY A 39 -3.03 1.06 -11.47
N LYS A 40 -2.80 1.56 -12.67
CA LYS A 40 -3.85 1.88 -13.64
C LYS A 40 -3.73 1.01 -14.89
N LEU A 41 -4.85 0.49 -15.36
CA LEU A 41 -4.90 -0.14 -16.67
C LEU A 41 -4.61 0.88 -17.78
N ASN A 42 -3.59 0.62 -18.59
CA ASN A 42 -3.23 1.47 -19.72
C ASN A 42 -4.20 1.25 -20.88
N ARG A 43 -4.69 2.33 -21.48
CA ARG A 43 -5.55 2.30 -22.67
C ARG A 43 -4.86 2.92 -23.89
N ASN A 44 -3.62 3.35 -23.72
CA ASN A 44 -2.78 3.95 -24.74
C ASN A 44 -1.64 2.99 -25.09
N PRO A 45 -0.84 3.27 -26.14
CA PRO A 45 0.37 2.49 -26.42
C PRO A 45 1.32 2.45 -25.20
N GLY A 46 2.10 1.37 -25.09
CA GLY A 46 3.00 1.11 -23.96
C GLY A 46 2.50 -0.04 -23.08
N PRO A 47 3.06 -0.20 -21.88
CA PRO A 47 2.79 -1.37 -21.04
C PRO A 47 1.35 -1.41 -20.54
N ASP A 48 0.84 -2.62 -20.30
CA ASP A 48 -0.56 -2.86 -19.92
C ASP A 48 -1.01 -2.21 -18.62
N PHE A 49 -0.12 -2.10 -17.63
CA PHE A 49 -0.42 -1.54 -16.31
C PHE A 49 0.62 -0.50 -15.94
N LEU A 50 0.17 0.70 -15.58
CA LEU A 50 1.01 1.83 -15.21
C LEU A 50 1.04 2.03 -13.70
N ASP A 51 2.20 2.45 -13.17
CA ASP A 51 2.36 2.89 -11.78
C ASP A 51 1.90 1.83 -10.75
N VAL A 52 2.19 0.56 -11.02
CA VAL A 52 1.93 -0.56 -10.11
C VAL A 52 2.91 -0.48 -8.94
N ALA A 53 2.42 -0.61 -7.71
CA ALA A 53 3.26 -0.67 -6.53
C ALA A 53 3.36 -2.10 -6.00
N ILE A 54 4.57 -2.63 -5.92
CA ILE A 54 4.87 -3.97 -5.41
C ILE A 54 5.81 -3.89 -4.21
N LEU A 55 5.64 -4.80 -3.25
CA LEU A 55 6.64 -5.11 -2.24
C LEU A 55 7.46 -6.29 -2.72
N ILE A 56 8.76 -6.08 -2.93
CA ILE A 56 9.71 -7.11 -3.35
C ILE A 56 11.09 -6.83 -2.76
N ASN A 57 11.80 -7.86 -2.29
CA ASN A 57 13.12 -7.74 -1.66
C ASN A 57 13.15 -6.66 -0.57
N SER A 58 12.16 -6.65 0.33
CA SER A 58 11.92 -5.62 1.36
C SER A 58 11.58 -4.21 0.86
N ASN A 59 11.63 -3.92 -0.44
CA ASN A 59 11.43 -2.59 -0.99
C ASN A 59 10.03 -2.43 -1.58
N VAL A 60 9.42 -1.28 -1.34
CA VAL A 60 8.25 -0.85 -2.10
C VAL A 60 8.77 -0.24 -3.39
N VAL A 61 8.52 -0.92 -4.51
CA VAL A 61 8.92 -0.49 -5.84
C VAL A 61 7.68 -0.11 -6.64
N ILE A 62 7.82 0.96 -7.41
CA ILE A 62 6.78 1.45 -8.32
C ILE A 62 7.31 1.28 -9.73
N CYS A 63 6.61 0.51 -10.54
CA CYS A 63 7.00 0.19 -11.90
C CYS A 63 5.76 -0.02 -12.78
N ASP A 64 5.99 -0.11 -14.09
CA ASP A 64 4.95 -0.56 -15.01
C ASP A 64 4.97 -2.11 -15.06
N CYS A 65 3.85 -2.70 -15.44
CA CYS A 65 3.74 -4.14 -15.67
C CYS A 65 3.22 -4.40 -17.08
N GLU A 66 3.74 -5.46 -17.69
CA GLU A 66 3.30 -5.94 -19.01
C GLU A 66 2.73 -7.35 -18.87
N PHE A 67 1.67 -7.66 -19.60
CA PHE A 67 1.12 -9.01 -19.69
C PHE A 67 1.32 -9.62 -21.08
N HIS A 68 1.69 -10.89 -21.11
CA HIS A 68 1.61 -11.70 -22.32
C HIS A 68 1.09 -13.11 -22.02
N ILE A 69 0.55 -13.79 -23.02
CA ILE A 69 0.22 -15.22 -22.86
C ILE A 69 1.52 -16.01 -22.66
N LYS A 70 2.54 -15.74 -23.49
CA LYS A 70 3.84 -16.43 -23.47
C LYS A 70 4.98 -15.48 -23.13
N ALA A 71 6.02 -16.01 -22.51
CA ALA A 71 7.25 -15.25 -22.27
C ALA A 71 7.90 -14.79 -23.59
N SER A 72 7.89 -15.64 -24.62
CA SER A 72 8.51 -15.36 -25.92
C SER A 72 7.90 -14.17 -26.66
N ASP A 73 6.66 -13.78 -26.33
CA ASP A 73 5.99 -12.63 -26.95
C ASP A 73 6.69 -11.30 -26.64
N TRP A 74 7.39 -11.21 -25.52
CA TRP A 74 8.26 -10.07 -25.21
C TRP A 74 9.30 -9.80 -26.31
N ILE A 75 9.91 -10.87 -26.83
CA ILE A 75 10.92 -10.81 -27.89
C ILE A 75 10.24 -10.55 -29.23
N ASN A 76 9.14 -11.25 -29.51
CA ASN A 76 8.40 -11.13 -30.78
C ASN A 76 7.91 -9.69 -31.02
N HIS A 77 7.48 -9.02 -29.96
CA HIS A 77 7.04 -7.62 -29.99
C HIS A 77 8.19 -6.61 -29.96
N LYS A 78 9.43 -7.06 -29.74
CA LYS A 78 10.65 -6.23 -29.67
C LYS A 78 10.65 -5.20 -28.53
N HIS A 79 9.95 -5.52 -27.44
CA HIS A 79 9.80 -4.62 -26.28
C HIS A 79 11.13 -4.24 -25.63
N SER A 80 12.14 -5.14 -25.65
CA SER A 80 13.50 -4.83 -25.15
C SER A 80 14.14 -3.59 -25.80
N SER A 81 13.77 -3.28 -27.04
CA SER A 81 14.31 -2.14 -27.80
C SER A 81 13.41 -0.91 -27.80
N ASP A 82 12.22 -1.01 -27.20
CA ASP A 82 11.23 0.06 -27.18
C ASP A 82 11.32 0.85 -25.86
N PRO A 83 11.69 2.15 -25.91
CA PRO A 83 11.77 3.00 -24.71
C PRO A 83 10.47 3.09 -23.91
N MET A 84 9.30 2.84 -24.51
CA MET A 84 8.02 2.86 -23.80
C MET A 84 7.92 1.77 -22.72
N TYR A 85 8.72 0.70 -22.84
CA TYR A 85 8.72 -0.43 -21.90
C TYR A 85 9.91 -0.40 -20.94
N ALA A 86 10.73 0.66 -20.96
CA ALA A 86 11.93 0.77 -20.11
C ALA A 86 11.62 0.75 -18.60
N ASN A 87 10.40 1.10 -18.21
CA ASN A 87 9.93 1.12 -16.82
C ASN A 87 9.21 -0.18 -16.41
N VAL A 88 9.08 -1.16 -17.30
CA VAL A 88 8.45 -2.44 -16.97
C VAL A 88 9.30 -3.19 -15.95
N GLY A 89 8.81 -3.30 -14.72
CA GLY A 89 9.48 -4.04 -13.66
C GLY A 89 8.91 -5.42 -13.39
N LEU A 90 7.72 -5.72 -13.91
CA LEU A 90 7.11 -7.03 -13.77
C LEU A 90 6.45 -7.46 -15.08
N HIS A 91 6.85 -8.62 -15.58
CA HIS A 91 6.22 -9.29 -16.71
C HIS A 91 5.30 -10.39 -16.19
N ILE A 92 4.00 -10.23 -16.40
CA ILE A 92 2.98 -11.19 -16.01
C ILE A 92 2.73 -12.12 -17.21
N ILE A 93 2.79 -13.43 -17.00
CA ILE A 93 2.60 -14.41 -18.07
C ILE A 93 1.72 -15.58 -17.64
N PHE A 94 1.16 -16.27 -18.62
CA PHE A 94 0.51 -17.58 -18.40
C PHE A 94 1.47 -18.74 -18.64
N GLU A 95 2.31 -18.65 -19.67
CA GLU A 95 3.24 -19.71 -20.08
C GLU A 95 4.68 -19.20 -20.12
N ASN A 96 5.55 -19.79 -19.32
CA ASN A 96 6.98 -19.50 -19.32
C ASN A 96 7.72 -20.40 -20.33
N ASP A 97 7.56 -20.12 -21.62
CA ASP A 97 8.04 -20.93 -22.75
C ASP A 97 9.49 -20.64 -23.17
N THR A 98 10.07 -19.54 -22.69
CA THR A 98 11.47 -19.18 -22.88
C THR A 98 12.00 -18.46 -21.65
N GLU A 99 13.30 -18.61 -21.39
CA GLU A 99 13.97 -17.78 -20.39
C GLU A 99 14.25 -16.38 -20.97
N LEU A 100 13.92 -15.34 -20.21
CA LEU A 100 14.21 -13.94 -20.55
C LEU A 100 15.30 -13.41 -19.59
N TYR A 101 16.39 -12.87 -20.15
CA TYR A 101 17.47 -12.25 -19.39
C TYR A 101 17.25 -10.75 -19.22
N GLU A 102 16.03 -10.38 -18.84
CA GLU A 102 15.61 -9.00 -18.65
C GLU A 102 15.75 -8.57 -17.19
N LYS A 103 15.74 -7.26 -17.00
CA LYS A 103 15.90 -6.64 -15.69
C LYS A 103 14.66 -6.77 -14.80
N PHE A 104 13.48 -7.00 -15.38
CA PHE A 104 12.24 -7.19 -14.64
C PHE A 104 12.16 -8.55 -13.94
N GLU A 105 11.18 -8.67 -13.05
CA GLU A 105 10.73 -9.96 -12.53
C GLU A 105 9.66 -10.57 -13.41
N THR A 106 9.48 -11.89 -13.34
CA THR A 106 8.41 -12.58 -14.07
C THR A 106 7.46 -13.26 -13.09
N LEU A 107 6.17 -13.00 -13.24
CA LEU A 107 5.11 -13.64 -12.47
C LEU A 107 4.28 -14.53 -13.38
N VAL A 108 4.24 -15.82 -13.07
CA VAL A 108 3.36 -16.77 -13.76
C VAL A 108 2.01 -16.82 -13.03
N ILE A 109 0.93 -16.53 -13.74
CA ILE A 109 -0.44 -16.65 -13.22
C ILE A 109 -1.15 -17.78 -13.95
N ASP A 110 -1.81 -18.66 -13.21
CA ASP A 110 -2.72 -19.62 -13.80
C ASP A 110 -3.97 -18.89 -14.30
N SER A 111 -4.18 -18.90 -15.62
CA SER A 111 -5.36 -18.29 -16.27
C SER A 111 -6.70 -18.81 -15.73
N GLU A 112 -6.74 -20.06 -15.21
CA GLU A 112 -7.96 -20.66 -14.65
C GLU A 112 -8.26 -20.14 -13.23
N SER A 113 -7.26 -19.55 -12.55
CA SER A 113 -7.42 -18.93 -11.23
C SER A 113 -7.94 -17.48 -11.30
N LEU A 114 -7.99 -16.90 -12.50
CA LEU A 114 -8.43 -15.53 -12.69
C LEU A 114 -9.95 -15.39 -12.50
N PRO A 115 -10.41 -14.35 -11.78
CA PRO A 115 -11.83 -14.13 -11.58
C PRO A 115 -12.50 -13.76 -12.90
N GLU A 116 -13.80 -14.01 -13.00
CA GLU A 116 -14.58 -13.37 -14.05
C GLU A 116 -14.57 -11.85 -13.85
N PRO A 117 -14.52 -11.06 -14.95
CA PRO A 117 -14.49 -9.62 -14.85
C PRO A 117 -15.81 -9.21 -14.22
N LYS A 118 -15.74 -8.46 -13.12
CA LYS A 118 -16.93 -7.79 -12.61
C LYS A 118 -17.46 -6.87 -13.70
N GLU A 119 -18.78 -6.81 -13.87
CA GLU A 119 -19.36 -5.73 -14.66
C GLU A 119 -18.86 -4.42 -14.04
N GLU A 120 -18.17 -3.60 -14.85
CA GLU A 120 -17.81 -2.25 -14.45
C GLU A 120 -19.13 -1.51 -14.25
N GLU A 121 -19.66 -1.48 -13.03
CA GLU A 121 -20.59 -0.44 -12.66
C GLU A 121 -19.75 0.82 -12.51
N PRO A 122 -19.73 1.74 -13.49
CA PRO A 122 -19.09 3.02 -13.28
C PRO A 122 -19.64 3.59 -11.98
N LEU A 123 -18.79 4.19 -11.16
CA LEU A 123 -19.25 4.96 -10.01
C LEU A 123 -20.02 6.17 -10.55
N THR A 124 -21.29 5.98 -10.89
CA THR A 124 -22.13 6.91 -11.66
C THR A 124 -22.32 8.27 -10.99
N GLU A 125 -22.00 8.37 -9.70
CA GLU A 125 -22.08 9.60 -8.91
C GLU A 125 -20.79 9.93 -8.12
N ASN A 126 -19.65 9.28 -8.41
CA ASN A 126 -18.39 9.63 -7.74
C ASN A 126 -17.54 10.56 -8.59
N GLU A 127 -17.39 11.80 -8.13
CA GLU A 127 -16.61 12.83 -8.83
C GLU A 127 -15.09 12.70 -8.60
N PHE A 128 -14.62 11.72 -7.81
CA PHE A 128 -13.22 11.68 -7.35
C PHE A 128 -12.38 10.55 -7.94
N ILE A 129 -12.90 9.35 -8.18
CA ILE A 129 -12.12 8.23 -8.74
C ILE A 129 -12.99 7.40 -9.68
N ASP A 130 -12.37 6.76 -10.66
CA ASP A 130 -13.10 5.93 -11.63
C ASP A 130 -13.37 4.52 -11.08
N THR A 131 -12.47 3.98 -10.25
CA THR A 131 -12.58 2.64 -9.65
C THR A 131 -12.16 2.61 -8.19
N ILE A 132 -12.61 1.61 -7.42
CA ILE A 132 -12.14 1.38 -6.04
C ILE A 132 -10.63 1.06 -6.00
N ASP A 133 -10.09 0.46 -7.06
CA ASP A 133 -8.69 0.08 -7.13
C ASP A 133 -7.77 1.32 -7.18
N GLU A 134 -8.20 2.41 -7.81
CA GLU A 134 -7.50 3.70 -7.76
C GLU A 134 -7.39 4.25 -6.32
N LEU A 135 -8.36 3.94 -5.45
CA LEU A 135 -8.33 4.37 -4.04
C LEU A 135 -7.17 3.72 -3.27
N GLN A 136 -6.75 2.51 -3.67
CA GLN A 136 -5.62 1.81 -3.03
C GLN A 136 -4.33 2.60 -3.20
N ASN A 137 -4.11 3.18 -4.38
CA ASN A 137 -2.95 4.03 -4.66
C ASN A 137 -2.83 5.20 -3.67
N TYR A 138 -3.95 5.90 -3.43
CA TYR A 138 -4.00 7.01 -2.47
C TYR A 138 -3.86 6.55 -1.01
N ALA A 139 -4.43 5.40 -0.67
CA ALA A 139 -4.29 4.82 0.67
C ALA A 139 -2.83 4.44 0.96
N LEU A 140 -2.17 3.81 -0.01
CA LEU A 140 -0.76 3.46 0.06
C LEU A 140 0.11 4.71 0.13
N LEU A 141 -0.12 5.69 -0.75
CA LEU A 141 0.61 6.96 -0.75
C LEU A 141 0.60 7.62 0.64
N ARG A 142 -0.59 7.68 1.26
CA ARG A 142 -0.75 8.24 2.61
C ARG A 142 0.04 7.49 3.66
N LEU A 143 0.02 6.15 3.61
CA LEU A 143 0.75 5.30 4.53
C LEU A 143 2.25 5.48 4.36
N LEU A 144 2.75 5.40 3.12
CA LEU A 144 4.15 5.56 2.78
C LEU A 144 4.71 6.93 3.19
N ARG A 145 3.93 8.02 3.02
CA ARG A 145 4.29 9.35 3.55
C ARG A 145 4.50 9.35 5.05
N LYS A 146 3.58 8.73 5.80
CA LYS A 146 3.71 8.61 7.26
C LYS A 146 4.92 7.75 7.64
N THR A 147 5.16 6.67 6.90
CA THR A 147 6.32 5.79 7.12
C THR A 147 7.63 6.53 6.88
N ALA A 148 7.67 7.45 5.92
CA ALA A 148 8.82 8.31 5.68
C ALA A 148 9.16 9.21 6.86
N ASP A 149 8.15 9.93 7.36
CA ASP A 149 8.29 10.80 8.54
C ASP A 149 8.71 9.96 9.76
N ALA A 150 8.10 8.77 9.91
CA ALA A 150 8.43 7.84 10.99
C ALA A 150 9.86 7.30 10.89
N ARG A 151 10.37 7.04 9.68
CA ARG A 151 11.75 6.60 9.43
C ARG A 151 12.77 7.67 9.81
N ILE A 152 12.48 8.94 9.53
CA ILE A 152 13.33 10.06 9.96
C ILE A 152 13.44 10.07 11.49
N LEU A 153 12.33 9.88 12.20
CA LEU A 153 12.34 9.78 13.66
C LEU A 153 13.13 8.55 14.13
N ALA A 154 12.81 7.36 13.62
CA ALA A 154 13.46 6.11 14.03
C ALA A 154 14.99 6.11 13.81
N ASN A 155 15.48 6.81 12.78
CA ASN A 155 16.92 6.93 12.50
C ASN A 155 17.62 8.00 13.33
N SER A 156 16.89 8.97 13.90
CA SER A 156 17.48 10.13 14.60
C SER A 156 17.43 10.02 16.12
N MET A 157 16.66 9.09 16.68
CA MET A 157 16.49 8.95 18.13
C MET A 157 16.11 7.52 18.53
N PRO A 158 16.23 7.16 19.82
CA PRO A 158 15.76 5.87 20.32
C PRO A 158 14.28 5.61 19.99
N LEU A 159 13.92 4.35 19.74
CA LEU A 159 12.58 3.95 19.30
C LEU A 159 11.45 4.44 20.23
N LYS A 160 11.73 4.50 21.54
CA LYS A 160 10.81 5.05 22.55
C LYS A 160 10.50 6.52 22.28
N ASP A 161 11.54 7.32 22.01
CA ASP A 161 11.39 8.75 21.76
C ASP A 161 10.73 9.00 20.42
N ALA A 162 11.07 8.20 19.40
CA ALA A 162 10.41 8.24 18.09
C ALA A 162 8.91 7.97 18.21
N LEU A 163 8.51 6.95 19.00
CA LEU A 163 7.11 6.66 19.29
C LEU A 163 6.41 7.81 20.03
N ASN A 164 7.03 8.34 21.08
CA ASN A 164 6.48 9.44 21.87
C ASN A 164 6.25 10.69 21.02
N ILE A 165 7.23 11.09 20.20
CA ILE A 165 7.12 12.25 19.32
C ILE A 165 6.06 12.01 18.25
N SER A 166 6.03 10.82 17.63
CA SER A 166 5.02 10.46 16.63
C SER A 166 3.59 10.58 17.19
N ILE A 167 3.36 10.02 18.38
CA ILE A 167 2.06 10.10 19.07
C ILE A 167 1.73 11.54 19.47
N LYS A 168 2.66 12.28 20.07
CA LYS A 168 2.44 13.68 20.47
C LYS A 168 2.06 14.55 19.28
N ASN A 169 2.77 14.43 18.16
CA ASN A 169 2.49 15.16 16.92
C ASN A 169 1.11 14.79 16.34
N TYR A 170 0.77 13.51 16.35
CA TYR A 170 -0.55 13.06 15.91
C TYR A 170 -1.67 13.61 16.79
N LEU A 171 -1.55 13.44 18.11
CA LEU A 171 -2.55 13.87 19.09
C LEU A 171 -2.77 15.37 19.09
N TYR A 172 -1.71 16.17 18.95
CA TYR A 172 -1.82 17.63 18.80
C TYR A 172 -2.72 18.00 17.61
N LYS A 173 -2.48 17.40 16.44
CA LYS A 173 -3.30 17.58 15.22
C LYS A 173 -4.71 17.02 15.40
N TYR A 174 -4.86 15.89 16.09
CA TYR A 174 -6.14 15.23 16.33
C TYR A 174 -7.07 16.06 17.23
N LEU A 175 -6.54 16.60 18.32
CA LEU A 175 -7.31 17.42 19.26
C LEU A 175 -7.65 18.78 18.67
N ALA A 176 -6.73 19.42 17.94
CA ALA A 176 -6.96 20.71 17.31
C ALA A 176 -8.13 20.71 16.30
N LYS A 177 -8.43 19.56 15.67
CA LYS A 177 -9.52 19.42 14.70
C LYS A 177 -10.90 19.22 15.32
N ARG A 178 -11.01 19.03 16.64
CA ARG A 178 -12.28 18.70 17.30
C ARG A 178 -12.92 19.93 17.95
N HIS A 179 -14.09 20.33 17.43
CA HIS A 179 -14.91 21.39 18.03
C HIS A 179 -15.41 21.06 19.45
N ARG A 180 -15.54 19.78 19.80
CA ARG A 180 -15.87 19.29 21.16
C ARG A 180 -14.88 18.18 21.54
N PRO A 181 -13.71 18.51 22.10
CA PRO A 181 -12.74 17.50 22.49
C PRO A 181 -13.29 16.67 23.64
N VAL A 182 -13.28 15.33 23.49
CA VAL A 182 -13.56 14.40 24.59
C VAL A 182 -12.40 14.40 25.60
N TYR A 183 -11.18 14.67 25.11
CA TYR A 183 -9.95 14.66 25.89
C TYR A 183 -9.40 16.08 26.13
N LYS A 184 -10.20 17.00 26.67
CA LYS A 184 -9.78 18.40 26.91
C LYS A 184 -8.58 18.53 27.85
N ASN A 185 -8.43 17.59 28.78
CA ASN A 185 -7.34 17.54 29.76
C ASN A 185 -6.48 16.28 29.54
N PHE A 186 -6.19 15.94 28.28
CA PHE A 186 -5.33 14.78 28.01
C PHE A 186 -3.93 15.06 28.54
N ASP A 187 -3.52 14.34 29.57
CA ASP A 187 -2.16 14.40 30.09
C ASP A 187 -1.24 13.60 29.15
N PHE A 188 -0.49 14.34 28.34
CA PHE A 188 0.45 13.78 27.38
C PHE A 188 1.62 13.09 28.06
N ASP A 189 2.05 13.61 29.21
CA ASP A 189 3.20 13.09 29.92
C ASP A 189 2.80 11.79 30.66
N GLU A 190 1.61 11.74 31.25
CA GLU A 190 1.05 10.51 31.83
C GLU A 190 0.82 9.43 30.76
N PHE A 191 0.27 9.81 29.59
CA PHE A 191 0.11 8.88 28.47
C PHE A 191 1.47 8.35 27.96
N ALA A 192 2.46 9.24 27.83
CA ALA A 192 3.82 8.87 27.42
C ALA A 192 4.50 7.93 28.44
N ASN A 193 4.25 8.13 29.74
CA ASN A 193 4.73 7.24 30.79
C ASN A 193 4.12 5.84 30.64
N GLY A 194 2.81 5.75 30.39
CA GLY A 194 2.11 4.48 30.15
C GLY A 194 2.61 3.72 28.90
N LEU A 195 3.12 4.42 27.89
CA LEU A 195 3.63 3.80 26.65
C LEU A 195 4.80 2.86 26.89
N THR A 196 5.70 3.17 27.83
CA THR A 196 6.94 2.39 28.05
C THR A 196 6.66 0.92 28.36
N ASN A 197 5.58 0.64 29.10
CA ASN A 197 5.20 -0.73 29.48
C ASN A 197 4.05 -1.28 28.63
N SER A 198 3.59 -0.51 27.63
CA SER A 198 2.45 -0.87 26.81
C SER A 198 2.77 -1.98 25.82
N GLU A 199 1.73 -2.70 25.41
CA GLU A 199 1.82 -3.70 24.35
C GLU A 199 2.27 -3.08 23.01
N LEU A 200 1.97 -1.80 22.78
CA LEU A 200 2.40 -1.07 21.58
C LEU A 200 3.92 -0.97 21.48
N PHE A 201 4.56 -0.60 22.58
CA PHE A 201 6.00 -0.40 22.59
C PHE A 201 6.73 -1.73 22.53
N LYS A 202 6.24 -2.76 23.24
CA LYS A 202 6.76 -4.13 23.13
C LYS A 202 6.69 -4.65 21.69
N PHE A 203 5.56 -4.47 21.01
CA PHE A 203 5.40 -4.83 19.61
C PHE A 203 6.47 -4.18 18.72
N LEU A 204 6.77 -2.88 18.91
CA LEU A 204 7.80 -2.21 18.11
C LEU A 204 9.22 -2.70 18.42
N ILE A 205 9.51 -3.05 19.68
CA ILE A 205 10.78 -3.68 20.07
C ILE A 205 10.91 -5.06 19.42
N ASP A 206 9.85 -5.88 19.44
CA ASP A 206 9.83 -7.20 18.82
C ASP A 206 10.06 -7.08 17.29
N ILE A 207 9.46 -6.08 16.64
CA ILE A 207 9.75 -5.76 15.23
C ILE A 207 11.22 -5.39 15.04
N GLN A 208 11.76 -4.46 15.84
CA GLN A 208 13.15 -3.99 15.74
C GLN A 208 14.17 -5.13 15.90
N ASN A 209 13.86 -6.09 16.78
CA ASN A 209 14.71 -7.24 17.07
C ASN A 209 14.51 -8.41 16.09
N ASN A 210 13.62 -8.25 15.09
CA ASN A 210 13.27 -9.31 14.14
C ASN A 210 12.68 -10.57 14.80
N GLU A 211 11.96 -10.41 15.91
CA GLU A 211 11.29 -11.52 16.59
C GLU A 211 10.20 -12.14 15.71
N GLN A 212 10.00 -13.46 15.84
CA GLN A 212 8.96 -14.19 15.12
C GLN A 212 7.64 -14.20 15.90
N PHE A 213 6.59 -13.61 15.32
CA PHE A 213 5.24 -13.63 15.87
C PHE A 213 4.20 -13.30 14.81
N ASN A 214 2.92 -13.59 15.09
CA ASN A 214 1.83 -13.21 14.22
C ASN A 214 1.48 -11.73 14.37
N ILE A 215 1.86 -10.92 13.37
CA ILE A 215 1.63 -9.47 13.36
C ILE A 215 0.15 -9.12 13.46
N THR A 216 -0.70 -9.79 12.68
CA THR A 216 -2.14 -9.53 12.64
C THR A 216 -2.79 -9.78 14.01
N GLU A 217 -2.41 -10.86 14.69
CA GLU A 217 -2.89 -11.17 16.05
C GLU A 217 -2.39 -10.17 17.09
N ARG A 218 -1.14 -9.71 17.00
CA ARG A 218 -0.61 -8.66 17.88
C ARG A 218 -1.36 -7.34 17.68
N PHE A 219 -1.63 -6.93 16.44
CA PHE A 219 -2.48 -5.77 16.20
C PHE A 219 -3.89 -5.93 16.76
N TYR A 220 -4.50 -7.11 16.63
CA TYR A 220 -5.80 -7.38 17.22
C TYR A 220 -5.80 -7.24 18.75
N THR A 221 -4.75 -7.76 19.39
CA THR A 221 -4.52 -7.62 20.84
C THR A 221 -4.35 -6.15 21.21
N MET A 222 -3.48 -5.42 20.52
CA MET A 222 -3.25 -4.00 20.73
C MET A 222 -4.50 -3.14 20.51
N MET A 223 -5.42 -3.54 19.63
CA MET A 223 -6.70 -2.84 19.46
C MET A 223 -7.62 -2.98 20.68
N LYS A 224 -7.44 -4.01 21.51
CA LYS A 224 -8.24 -4.26 22.72
C LYS A 224 -7.56 -3.79 24.02
N THR A 225 -6.24 -3.73 24.04
CA THR A 225 -5.47 -3.38 25.23
C THR A 225 -5.30 -1.87 25.37
N ARG A 226 -5.83 -1.29 26.45
CA ARG A 226 -5.64 0.13 26.75
C ARG A 226 -4.20 0.46 27.09
N ILE A 227 -3.74 1.63 26.65
CA ILE A 227 -2.46 2.22 27.10
C ILE A 227 -2.72 2.99 28.39
N HIS A 228 -3.80 3.78 28.39
CA HIS A 228 -4.23 4.63 29.49
C HIS A 228 -5.77 4.78 29.45
N ASN A 229 -6.28 6.02 29.49
CA ASN A 229 -7.69 6.38 29.47
C ASN A 229 -8.29 6.54 28.06
N GLU A 230 -7.57 6.16 27.00
CA GLU A 230 -8.03 6.33 25.63
C GLU A 230 -9.16 5.35 25.25
N GLY A 231 -10.16 5.87 24.54
CA GLY A 231 -11.21 5.07 23.94
C GLY A 231 -10.73 4.28 22.71
N ASN A 232 -11.49 3.25 22.33
CA ASN A 232 -11.16 2.35 21.22
C ASN A 232 -10.87 3.06 19.89
N HIS A 233 -11.58 4.15 19.58
CA HIS A 233 -11.34 4.93 18.38
C HIS A 233 -9.95 5.59 18.41
N LEU A 234 -9.57 6.24 19.51
CA LEU A 234 -8.28 6.91 19.60
C LEU A 234 -7.14 5.90 19.55
N ARG A 235 -7.30 4.74 20.19
CA ARG A 235 -6.33 3.65 20.13
C ARG A 235 -6.05 3.17 18.71
N ARG A 236 -7.11 2.91 17.93
CA ARG A 236 -6.98 2.52 16.51
C ARG A 236 -6.30 3.59 15.67
N GLU A 237 -6.64 4.85 15.93
CA GLU A 237 -6.00 5.98 15.26
C GLU A 237 -4.49 6.09 15.59
N ILE A 238 -4.09 5.86 16.84
CA ILE A 238 -2.68 5.79 17.25
C ILE A 238 -1.98 4.62 16.56
N LEU A 239 -2.61 3.44 16.54
CA LEU A 239 -2.08 2.27 15.84
C LEU A 239 -1.84 2.57 14.35
N LEU A 240 -2.83 3.13 13.67
CA LEU A 240 -2.79 3.40 12.25
C LEU A 240 -1.84 4.54 11.86
N ASN A 241 -1.79 5.61 12.65
CA ASN A 241 -1.07 6.83 12.27
C ASN A 241 0.32 6.96 12.90
N CYS A 242 0.64 6.17 13.92
CA CYS A 242 1.90 6.24 14.64
C CYS A 242 2.63 4.90 14.66
N VAL A 243 1.97 3.83 15.14
CA VAL A 243 2.62 2.52 15.34
C VAL A 243 2.90 1.81 14.01
N LEU A 244 1.91 1.69 13.12
CA LEU A 244 2.08 1.05 11.81
C LEU A 244 3.17 1.74 10.97
N PRO A 245 3.19 3.09 10.83
CA PRO A 245 4.27 3.77 10.11
C PRO A 245 5.66 3.56 10.71
N LEU A 246 5.79 3.59 12.05
CA LEU A 246 7.05 3.29 12.72
C LEU A 246 7.46 1.85 12.48
N ALA A 247 6.55 0.89 12.66
CA ALA A 247 6.81 -0.53 12.42
C ALA A 247 7.28 -0.79 10.99
N LEU A 248 6.62 -0.22 9.98
CA LEU A 248 7.03 -0.34 8.58
C LEU A 248 8.42 0.25 8.32
N ALA A 249 8.79 1.32 9.04
CA ALA A 249 10.11 1.95 8.89
C ALA A 249 11.26 1.07 9.39
N ILE A 250 11.01 0.23 10.41
CA ILE A 250 12.04 -0.61 11.06
C ILE A 250 11.94 -2.11 10.75
N ALA A 251 10.83 -2.57 10.15
CA ALA A 251 10.56 -3.98 9.88
C ALA A 251 11.40 -4.56 8.73
N ASN A 252 11.71 -5.85 8.85
CA ASN A 252 12.24 -6.69 7.77
C ASN A 252 11.17 -7.07 6.72
N GLU A 253 11.55 -7.83 5.69
CA GLU A 253 10.65 -8.25 4.60
C GLU A 253 9.38 -8.97 5.08
N GLU A 254 9.55 -10.03 5.84
CA GLU A 254 8.46 -10.90 6.28
C GLU A 254 7.48 -10.12 7.16
N GLN A 255 8.03 -9.29 8.04
CA GLN A 255 7.24 -8.43 8.90
C GLN A 255 6.49 -7.36 8.09
N ARG A 256 7.11 -6.73 7.08
CA ARG A 256 6.44 -5.76 6.19
C ARG A 256 5.23 -6.37 5.49
N ILE A 257 5.34 -7.60 5.00
CA ILE A 257 4.20 -8.32 4.40
C ILE A 257 3.04 -8.38 5.41
N GLY A 258 3.30 -8.84 6.64
CA GLY A 258 2.28 -8.91 7.69
C GLY A 258 1.68 -7.54 8.06
N LEU A 259 2.49 -6.49 8.08
CA LEU A 259 2.06 -5.10 8.33
C LEU A 259 1.12 -4.58 7.22
N PHE A 260 1.45 -4.83 5.95
CA PHE A 260 0.59 -4.46 4.84
C PHE A 260 -0.68 -5.29 4.80
N VAL A 261 -0.61 -6.61 5.04
CA VAL A 261 -1.80 -7.46 5.16
C VAL A 261 -2.76 -6.91 6.22
N TRP A 262 -2.26 -6.52 7.39
CA TRP A 262 -3.09 -5.88 8.42
C TRP A 262 -3.73 -4.58 7.90
N PHE A 263 -2.95 -3.70 7.27
CA PHE A 263 -3.46 -2.43 6.75
C PHE A 263 -4.59 -2.61 5.74
N TRP A 264 -4.44 -3.57 4.82
CA TRP A 264 -5.41 -3.81 3.75
C TRP A 264 -6.65 -4.60 4.19
N SER A 265 -6.53 -5.44 5.22
CA SER A 265 -7.62 -6.32 5.66
C SER A 265 -8.40 -5.80 6.87
N THR A 266 -7.90 -4.79 7.59
CA THR A 266 -8.53 -4.35 8.84
C THR A 266 -9.85 -3.60 8.61
N PRO A 267 -10.97 -4.08 9.21
CA PRO A 267 -12.25 -3.39 9.11
C PRO A 267 -12.24 -2.03 9.81
N ALA A 268 -12.89 -1.05 9.19
CA ALA A 268 -13.15 0.24 9.80
C ALA A 268 -14.16 0.10 10.95
N LEU A 269 -13.95 0.84 12.04
CA LEU A 269 -14.84 0.77 13.21
C LEU A 269 -16.13 1.57 13.00
N ASN A 270 -16.03 2.75 12.41
CA ASN A 270 -17.14 3.66 12.14
C ASN A 270 -16.87 4.37 10.81
N SER A 271 -17.92 4.80 10.14
CA SER A 271 -17.80 5.65 8.96
C SER A 271 -17.55 7.11 9.35
N TYR A 272 -16.72 7.79 8.56
CA TYR A 272 -16.56 9.23 8.67
C TYR A 272 -17.69 9.93 7.92
N GLY A 273 -18.51 10.71 8.62
CA GLY A 273 -19.65 11.41 8.01
C GLY A 273 -19.24 12.31 6.83
N ILE A 274 -18.11 13.02 6.95
CA ILE A 274 -17.58 13.86 5.86
C ILE A 274 -17.21 13.03 4.62
N LEU A 275 -16.70 11.82 4.80
CA LEU A 275 -16.36 10.93 3.69
C LEU A 275 -17.63 10.37 3.05
N THR A 276 -18.65 10.01 3.83
CA THR A 276 -19.96 9.56 3.30
C THR A 276 -20.59 10.63 2.43
N THR A 277 -20.50 11.90 2.83
CA THR A 277 -21.03 13.02 2.03
C THR A 277 -20.23 13.26 0.75
N LYS A 278 -18.92 13.02 0.77
CA LYS A 278 -18.02 13.37 -0.35
C LYS A 278 -17.83 12.24 -1.35
N PHE A 279 -17.64 11.03 -0.89
CA PHE A 279 -17.39 9.86 -1.71
C PHE A 279 -18.63 8.99 -1.74
N LYS A 280 -19.69 9.51 -2.39
CA LYS A 280 -20.91 8.75 -2.59
C LYS A 280 -20.57 7.44 -3.29
N ASN A 281 -21.21 6.36 -2.86
CA ASN A 281 -21.07 5.02 -3.42
C ASN A 281 -19.70 4.35 -3.23
N ILE A 282 -18.75 4.96 -2.51
CA ILE A 282 -17.54 4.27 -2.05
C ILE A 282 -17.77 3.76 -0.62
N PRO A 283 -17.63 2.44 -0.39
CA PRO A 283 -17.78 1.88 0.95
C PRO A 283 -16.62 2.32 1.86
N GLN A 284 -16.91 2.37 3.17
CA GLN A 284 -15.92 2.60 4.22
C GLN A 284 -15.78 1.36 5.09
N ASN A 285 -15.73 0.18 4.47
CA ASN A 285 -15.71 -1.11 5.17
C ASN A 285 -14.34 -1.38 5.79
N PHE A 286 -13.27 -0.87 5.18
CA PHE A 286 -11.89 -1.08 5.61
C PHE A 286 -11.18 0.24 5.90
N ILE A 287 -10.16 0.18 6.77
CA ILE A 287 -9.39 1.37 7.17
C ILE A 287 -8.68 2.02 5.98
N TRP A 288 -8.17 1.23 5.04
CA TRP A 288 -7.44 1.73 3.89
C TRP A 288 -8.35 2.56 2.97
N GLN A 289 -9.63 2.20 2.83
CA GLN A 289 -10.59 2.97 2.04
C GLN A 289 -10.73 4.39 2.62
N GLN A 290 -10.87 4.47 3.95
CA GLN A 290 -10.90 5.74 4.67
C GLN A 290 -9.60 6.53 4.48
N GLN A 291 -8.44 5.86 4.56
CA GLN A 291 -7.15 6.50 4.35
C GLN A 291 -6.99 7.05 2.93
N GLY A 292 -7.39 6.29 1.89
CA GLY A 292 -7.35 6.76 0.51
C GLY A 292 -8.25 7.97 0.30
N MET A 293 -9.47 7.95 0.80
CA MET A 293 -10.41 9.07 0.68
C MET A 293 -9.90 10.31 1.42
N LEU A 294 -9.30 10.13 2.60
CA LEU A 294 -8.68 11.22 3.35
C LEU A 294 -7.46 11.81 2.63
N GLU A 295 -6.70 10.99 1.89
CA GLU A 295 -5.57 11.46 1.08
C GLU A 295 -6.03 12.23 -0.14
N ILE A 296 -7.11 11.79 -0.79
CA ILE A 296 -7.74 12.54 -1.88
C ILE A 296 -8.18 13.92 -1.39
N LEU A 297 -8.90 13.99 -0.26
CA LEU A 297 -9.33 15.28 0.32
C LEU A 297 -8.14 16.15 0.74
N TYR A 298 -7.02 15.55 1.13
CA TYR A 298 -5.81 16.29 1.50
C TYR A 298 -5.16 16.95 0.27
N ASN A 299 -5.04 16.24 -0.86
CA ASN A 299 -4.34 16.73 -2.04
C ASN A 299 -5.21 17.64 -2.93
N PHE A 300 -6.49 17.30 -3.10
CA PHE A 300 -7.39 17.98 -4.04
C PHE A 300 -8.40 18.89 -3.34
N GLY A 301 -8.41 18.90 -2.01
CA GLY A 301 -9.39 19.67 -1.25
C GLY A 301 -10.82 19.16 -1.48
N LYS A 302 -11.80 20.07 -1.35
CA LYS A 302 -13.24 19.71 -1.36
C LYS A 302 -13.93 19.80 -2.72
N LYS A 303 -13.25 20.24 -3.78
CA LYS A 303 -13.88 20.77 -5.01
C LYS A 303 -13.29 20.34 -6.36
N SER A 304 -12.15 19.66 -6.44
CA SER A 304 -11.62 19.22 -7.75
C SER A 304 -11.90 17.75 -8.00
N LYS A 305 -12.45 17.48 -9.18
CA LYS A 305 -12.52 16.15 -9.79
C LYS A 305 -11.10 15.68 -10.08
N ILE A 306 -10.73 14.48 -9.63
CA ILE A 306 -9.48 13.86 -10.09
C ILE A 306 -9.74 13.38 -11.50
N SER A 307 -8.87 13.79 -12.42
CA SER A 307 -8.85 13.29 -13.79
C SER A 307 -7.58 12.47 -13.99
N PRO A 308 -7.45 11.71 -15.09
CA PRO A 308 -6.20 11.06 -15.45
C PRO A 308 -5.00 12.02 -15.46
N GLN A 309 -5.22 13.32 -15.72
CA GLN A 309 -4.18 14.36 -15.73
C GLN A 309 -3.72 14.77 -14.32
N ASN A 310 -4.54 14.51 -13.29
CA ASN A 310 -4.27 14.85 -11.90
C ASN A 310 -4.16 13.61 -11.00
N PHE A 311 -4.08 12.40 -11.58
CA PHE A 311 -3.83 11.18 -10.82
C PHE A 311 -2.43 11.26 -10.18
N LEU A 312 -2.35 11.09 -8.86
CA LEU A 312 -1.07 11.19 -8.16
C LEU A 312 -0.34 9.86 -8.26
N LYS A 313 0.73 9.84 -9.04
CA LYS A 313 1.63 8.69 -9.11
C LYS A 313 2.43 8.62 -7.81
N ILE A 314 2.52 7.43 -7.20
CA ILE A 314 3.27 7.29 -5.93
C ILE A 314 4.74 7.69 -6.14
N GLY A 315 5.31 7.38 -7.31
CA GLY A 315 6.70 7.65 -7.64
C GLY A 315 7.00 9.15 -7.65
N GLU A 316 6.10 9.96 -8.20
CA GLU A 316 6.25 11.41 -8.29
C GLU A 316 6.17 12.12 -6.93
N VAL A 317 5.39 11.57 -5.99
CA VAL A 317 5.15 12.20 -4.68
C VAL A 317 6.22 11.81 -3.66
N LEU A 318 6.82 10.63 -3.81
CA LEU A 318 7.76 10.10 -2.84
C LEU A 318 9.12 9.75 -3.45
N ASN A 319 9.86 10.80 -3.83
CA ASN A 319 11.23 10.74 -4.37
C ASN A 319 12.26 9.98 -3.49
N PHE A 320 11.90 9.55 -2.27
CA PHE A 320 12.75 8.81 -1.34
C PHE A 320 12.36 7.33 -1.17
N PHE A 321 11.21 6.90 -1.71
CA PHE A 321 11.01 5.47 -1.97
C PHE A 321 11.78 5.17 -3.25
N GLN A 322 12.44 4.03 -3.30
CA GLN A 322 13.13 3.62 -4.51
C GLN A 322 12.09 3.51 -5.62
N ILE A 323 12.06 4.51 -6.51
CA ILE A 323 11.59 4.32 -7.87
C ILE A 323 12.63 3.40 -8.48
N GLY A 324 12.45 2.11 -8.26
CA GLY A 324 13.30 1.09 -8.82
C GLY A 324 12.98 0.98 -10.29
N ASN A 325 13.79 1.62 -11.13
CA ASN A 325 13.91 1.12 -12.49
C ASN A 325 14.56 -0.27 -12.40
N PRO A 326 14.09 -1.24 -13.17
CA PRO A 326 14.73 -2.55 -13.25
C PRO A 326 16.24 -2.40 -13.52
N PRO A 327 17.11 -3.26 -12.94
CA PRO A 327 16.76 -4.37 -12.06
C PRO A 327 16.45 -3.89 -10.64
N PHE A 328 15.48 -4.55 -9.99
CA PHE A 328 15.17 -4.26 -8.60
C PHE A 328 16.43 -4.47 -7.73
N PRO A 329 16.67 -3.59 -6.74
CA PRO A 329 17.84 -3.71 -5.90
C PRO A 329 17.87 -5.09 -5.22
N SER A 330 19.01 -5.76 -5.33
CA SER A 330 19.27 -6.97 -4.55
C SER A 330 19.41 -6.59 -3.08
N SER A 331 19.00 -7.49 -2.18
CA SER A 331 19.15 -7.32 -0.73
C SER A 331 20.61 -7.23 -0.25
N TYR A 332 21.59 -7.24 -1.16
CA TYR A 332 23.02 -7.38 -0.86
C TYR A 332 23.84 -6.07 -0.90
N ASN A 333 23.23 -4.91 -1.17
CA ASN A 333 23.95 -3.64 -1.14
C ASN A 333 23.44 -2.72 -0.02
N LEU A 334 23.72 -3.12 1.23
CA LEU A 334 23.74 -2.24 2.40
C LEU A 334 25.11 -2.35 3.08
N SER A 335 26.14 -2.03 2.32
CA SER A 335 27.48 -1.76 2.84
C SER A 335 28.20 -0.92 1.81
N ASP A 336 28.15 0.40 2.02
CA ASP A 336 29.25 1.34 1.85
C ASP A 336 28.98 2.60 2.68
#